data_AF-A0AAW3HCI9-F1
#
_entry.id   AF-A0AAW3HCI9-F1
#
_cell.length_a   1.000
_cell.length_b   1.000
_cell.length_c   1.000
_cell.angle_alpha   90.00
_cell.angle_beta   90.00
_cell.angle_gamma   90.00
#
_symmetry.space_group_name_H-M   'P 1'
#
loop_
_entity.id
_entity.type
_entity.pdbx_description
1 polymer ?
#
loop_
_entity_poly.entity_id
_entity_poly.type
_entity_poly.pdbx_seq_one_letter_code
_entity_poly.pdbx_strand_id
1 'polypeptide(L)'
;MTSPIRQNLFERECDMPLLEARHLALLLLGLDASQPANALPEEHQENYRILHDAISRTIKATGMVSAPANKRMFYADEMFALAWRLIDDELTPPEIKARSLKAVMKLSRNSRGRKWLKTLGDDALPDLTASAQPSQRGMYKRDKARENTARLCWLLVQLLVEETDGRYGTSDKPASDRILRKLKALAQERELPSDGLGRGTFYEVLGMGRGKKT
;
A
#
# COMPACT_ATOMS: atom_id res chain seq x y z
N MET A 1 3.69 12.00 -16.13
CA MET A 1 2.77 12.80 -15.30
C MET A 1 1.37 12.54 -15.81
N THR A 2 0.49 12.07 -14.93
CA THR A 2 -0.92 11.86 -15.24
C THR A 2 -1.63 13.22 -15.16
N SER A 3 -2.62 13.48 -16.01
CA SER A 3 -3.38 14.74 -15.96
C SER A 3 -4.11 14.88 -14.60
N PRO A 4 -4.09 16.06 -13.94
CA PRO A 4 -4.81 16.29 -12.68
C PRO A 4 -6.31 15.96 -12.76
N ILE A 5 -6.92 16.10 -13.94
CA ILE A 5 -8.34 15.81 -14.15
C ILE A 5 -8.62 14.29 -14.09
N ARG A 6 -7.59 13.46 -14.28
CA ARG A 6 -7.69 11.99 -14.23
C ARG A 6 -7.28 11.40 -12.89
N GLN A 7 -6.79 12.23 -11.96
CA GLN A 7 -6.38 11.82 -10.63
C GLN A 7 -7.55 11.90 -9.66
N ASN A 8 -7.57 11.01 -8.67
CA ASN A 8 -8.51 11.12 -7.57
C ASN A 8 -8.15 12.34 -6.68
N LEU A 9 -9.06 12.71 -5.78
CA LEU A 9 -8.87 13.86 -4.90
C LEU A 9 -7.54 13.80 -4.13
N PHE A 10 -7.25 12.67 -3.47
CA PHE A 10 -6.06 12.54 -2.63
C PHE A 10 -4.77 12.45 -3.45
N GLU A 11 -4.81 11.85 -4.64
CA GLU A 11 -3.68 11.85 -5.58
C GLU A 11 -3.29 13.27 -6.00
N ARG A 12 -4.27 14.13 -6.29
CA ARG A 12 -4.02 15.54 -6.61
C ARG A 12 -3.37 16.28 -5.44
N GLU A 13 -3.89 16.08 -4.24
CA GLU A 13 -3.37 16.70 -3.02
C GLU A 13 -1.95 16.22 -2.68
N CYS A 14 -1.60 14.98 -3.02
CA CYS A 14 -0.25 14.45 -2.86
C CYS A 14 0.81 15.14 -3.73
N ASP A 15 0.39 15.72 -4.87
CA ASP A 15 1.25 16.41 -5.82
C ASP A 15 1.44 17.91 -5.47
N MET A 16 0.71 18.43 -4.48
CA MET A 16 0.84 19.82 -4.03
C MET A 16 2.22 20.07 -3.39
N PRO A 17 2.91 21.18 -3.74
CA PRO A 17 4.25 21.47 -3.23
C PRO A 17 4.24 22.02 -1.80
N LEU A 18 3.14 22.66 -1.40
CA LEU A 18 2.97 23.34 -0.12
C LEU A 18 1.63 22.97 0.49
N LEU A 19 1.59 22.85 1.82
CA LEU A 19 0.40 22.51 2.59
C LEU A 19 0.29 23.37 3.84
N GLU A 20 -0.94 23.61 4.29
CA GLU A 20 -1.23 24.19 5.60
C GLU A 20 -1.55 23.09 6.61
N ALA A 21 -1.42 23.40 7.90
CA ALA A 21 -1.78 22.46 8.97
C ALA A 21 -3.24 21.98 8.87
N ARG A 22 -4.16 22.90 8.55
CA ARG A 22 -5.57 22.61 8.28
C ARG A 22 -5.75 21.61 7.14
N HIS A 23 -5.10 21.86 6.01
CA HIS A 23 -5.20 20.99 4.85
C HIS A 23 -4.75 19.57 5.20
N LEU A 24 -3.60 19.43 5.87
CA LEU A 24 -3.09 18.13 6.27
C LEU A 24 -4.02 17.39 7.25
N ALA A 25 -4.62 18.09 8.21
CA ALA A 25 -5.55 17.50 9.17
C ALA A 25 -6.80 16.91 8.46
N LEU A 26 -7.33 17.61 7.45
CA LEU A 26 -8.46 17.12 6.66
C LEU A 26 -8.09 15.89 5.81
N LEU A 27 -6.91 15.91 5.20
CA LEU A 27 -6.43 14.75 4.41
C LEU A 27 -6.24 13.50 5.27
N LEU A 28 -5.78 13.65 6.52
CA LEU A 28 -5.65 12.53 7.46
C LEU A 28 -6.98 11.89 7.85
N LEU A 29 -8.08 12.65 7.78
CA LEU A 29 -9.45 12.17 7.99
C LEU A 29 -10.14 11.65 6.73
N GLY A 30 -9.46 11.68 5.58
CA GLY A 30 -10.07 11.32 4.31
C GLY A 30 -11.13 12.32 3.84
N LEU A 31 -10.99 13.58 4.24
CA LEU A 31 -11.88 14.67 3.83
C LEU A 31 -11.25 15.53 2.75
N ASP A 32 -12.11 16.24 2.02
CA ASP A 32 -11.68 17.21 1.02
C ASP A 32 -11.07 18.44 1.69
N ALA A 33 -9.82 18.75 1.31
CA ALA A 33 -9.04 19.85 1.85
C ALA A 33 -9.69 21.23 1.59
N SER A 34 -10.56 21.33 0.59
CA SER A 34 -11.33 22.54 0.29
C SER A 34 -12.51 22.79 1.24
N GLN A 35 -12.93 21.78 2.03
CA GLN A 35 -14.05 21.92 2.95
C GLN A 35 -13.75 22.97 4.03
N PRO A 36 -14.66 23.90 4.29
CA PRO A 36 -14.47 24.89 5.35
C PRO A 36 -14.73 24.23 6.71
N ALA A 37 -14.00 24.68 7.74
CA ALA A 37 -14.00 24.06 9.06
C ALA A 37 -15.38 24.05 9.76
N ASN A 38 -16.26 24.98 9.40
CA ASN A 38 -17.64 25.08 9.90
C ASN A 38 -18.63 24.15 9.18
N ALA A 39 -18.21 23.47 8.11
CA ALA A 39 -19.03 22.52 7.36
C ALA A 39 -18.62 21.06 7.59
N LEU A 40 -17.75 20.80 8.58
CA LEU A 40 -17.33 19.45 8.91
C LEU A 40 -18.45 18.69 9.63
N PRO A 41 -18.73 17.42 9.24
CA PRO A 41 -19.64 16.56 9.98
C PRO A 41 -19.28 16.49 11.47
N GLU A 42 -20.28 16.53 12.36
CA GLU A 42 -20.04 16.55 13.83
C GLU A 42 -19.15 15.40 14.29
N GLU A 43 -19.31 14.21 13.68
CA GLU A 43 -18.50 13.02 13.93
C GLU A 43 -16.99 13.21 13.68
N HIS A 44 -16.62 14.17 12.81
CA HIS A 44 -15.23 14.44 12.45
C HIS A 44 -14.67 15.70 13.11
N GLN A 45 -15.49 16.52 13.76
CA GLN A 45 -15.04 17.80 14.35
C GLN A 45 -14.01 17.60 15.46
N GLU A 46 -14.23 16.63 16.34
CA GLU A 46 -13.31 16.34 17.45
C GLU A 46 -11.99 15.77 16.92
N ASN A 47 -12.06 14.78 16.02
CA ASN A 47 -10.85 14.20 15.41
C ASN A 47 -10.06 15.25 14.63
N TYR A 48 -10.74 16.14 13.91
CA TYR A 48 -10.11 17.26 13.23
C TYR A 48 -9.37 18.18 14.20
N ARG A 49 -10.00 18.56 15.33
CA ARG A 49 -9.37 19.41 16.36
C ARG A 49 -8.12 18.77 16.92
N ILE A 50 -8.20 17.49 17.31
CA ILE A 50 -7.07 16.73 17.85
C ILE A 50 -5.90 16.72 16.85
N LEU A 51 -6.17 16.36 15.60
CA LEU A 51 -5.14 16.29 14.55
C LEU A 51 -4.55 17.67 14.23
N HIS A 52 -5.39 18.69 14.06
CA HIS A 52 -4.95 20.04 13.77
C HIS A 52 -4.06 20.60 14.89
N ASP A 53 -4.43 20.36 16.15
CA ASP A 53 -3.66 20.82 17.32
C ASP A 53 -2.36 20.03 17.48
N ALA A 54 -2.36 18.74 17.19
CA ALA A 54 -1.14 17.93 17.15
C ALA A 54 -0.16 18.47 16.09
N ILE A 55 -0.62 18.64 14.85
CA ILE A 55 0.18 19.18 13.73
C ILE A 55 0.73 20.56 14.10
N SER A 56 -0.15 21.46 14.56
CA SER A 56 0.23 22.83 14.93
C SER A 56 1.28 22.88 16.05
N ARG A 57 1.16 22.01 17.06
CA ARG A 57 2.17 21.91 18.14
C ARG A 57 3.50 21.36 17.61
N THR A 58 3.46 20.35 16.75
CA THR A 58 4.68 19.75 16.19
C THR A 58 5.41 20.72 15.25
N ILE A 59 4.70 21.50 14.44
CA ILE A 59 5.30 22.56 13.59
C ILE A 59 6.07 23.54 14.47
N LYS A 60 5.48 23.99 15.58
CA LYS A 60 6.13 24.90 16.54
C LYS A 60 7.33 24.26 17.22
N ALA A 61 7.19 23.03 17.70
CA ALA A 61 8.23 22.31 18.44
C ALA A 61 9.45 21.97 17.57
N THR A 62 9.24 21.65 16.29
CA THR A 62 10.32 21.29 15.36
C THR A 62 10.97 22.48 14.67
N GLY A 63 10.40 23.69 14.80
CA GLY A 63 10.88 24.88 14.11
C GLY A 63 10.76 24.76 12.58
N MET A 64 9.72 24.08 12.09
CA MET A 64 9.50 23.88 10.66
C MET A 64 9.44 25.22 9.92
N VAL A 65 10.15 25.30 8.78
CA VAL A 65 10.29 26.55 8.04
C VAL A 65 9.10 26.71 7.09
N SER A 66 8.34 27.78 7.29
CA SER A 66 7.26 28.15 6.37
C SER A 66 7.80 28.64 5.03
N ALA A 67 7.02 28.48 3.97
CA ALA A 67 7.32 29.03 2.66
C ALA A 67 7.47 30.56 2.72
N PRO A 68 8.44 31.16 2.00
CA PRO A 68 8.69 32.60 2.05
C PRO A 68 7.47 33.46 1.68
N ALA A 69 6.64 32.96 0.76
CA ALA A 69 5.46 33.67 0.26
C ALA A 69 4.27 33.67 1.24
N ASN A 70 4.17 32.70 2.14
CA ASN A 70 3.06 32.59 3.09
C ASN A 70 3.49 31.82 4.35
N LYS A 71 3.46 32.50 5.50
CA LYS A 71 3.86 31.95 6.80
C LYS A 71 2.99 30.78 7.29
N ARG A 72 1.84 30.53 6.67
CA ARG A 72 0.94 29.40 6.99
C ARG A 72 1.18 28.16 6.14
N MET A 73 1.95 28.29 5.06
CA MET A 73 2.25 27.21 4.12
C MET A 73 3.62 26.60 4.44
N PHE A 74 3.70 25.28 4.42
CA PHE A 74 4.91 24.50 4.72
C PHE A 74 5.21 23.53 3.58
N TYR A 75 6.48 23.14 3.44
CA TYR A 75 6.88 22.21 2.40
C TYR A 75 6.20 20.84 2.57
N ALA A 76 5.58 20.36 1.49
CA ALA A 76 4.74 19.17 1.54
C ALA A 76 5.49 17.93 2.06
N ASP A 77 6.78 17.76 1.74
CA ASP A 77 7.55 16.62 2.26
C ASP A 77 7.71 16.65 3.78
N GLU A 78 7.91 17.81 4.40
CA GLU A 78 8.02 17.92 5.86
C GLU A 78 6.64 17.69 6.49
N MET A 79 5.59 18.23 5.89
CA MET A 79 4.20 18.05 6.34
C MET A 79 3.75 16.58 6.26
N PHE A 80 3.98 15.91 5.13
CA PHE A 80 3.62 14.51 4.96
C PHE A 80 4.49 13.58 5.81
N ALA A 81 5.75 13.93 6.07
CA ALA A 81 6.59 13.16 6.98
C ALA A 81 6.13 13.30 8.44
N LEU A 82 5.64 14.47 8.85
CA LEU A 82 4.97 14.66 10.14
C LEU A 82 3.70 13.81 10.22
N ALA A 83 2.86 13.85 9.17
CA ALA A 83 1.60 13.10 9.12
C ALA A 83 1.77 11.60 9.30
N TRP A 84 2.92 11.02 8.95
CA TRP A 84 3.21 9.59 9.16
C TRP A 84 2.90 9.11 10.58
N ARG A 85 3.11 9.97 11.59
CA ARG A 85 2.88 9.65 13.01
C ARG A 85 1.42 9.79 13.45
N LEU A 86 0.60 10.42 12.62
CA LEU A 86 -0.79 10.74 12.89
C LEU A 86 -1.72 9.93 11.98
N ILE A 87 -1.18 8.98 11.23
CA ILE A 87 -1.97 8.07 10.39
C ILE A 87 -2.84 7.22 11.30
N ASP A 88 -4.13 7.22 10.98
CA ASP A 88 -5.08 6.26 11.50
C ASP A 88 -5.39 5.24 10.39
N ASP A 89 -5.35 3.96 10.73
CA ASP A 89 -5.46 2.92 9.72
C ASP A 89 -6.87 2.81 9.11
N GLU A 90 -7.89 3.22 9.85
CA GLU A 90 -9.29 3.17 9.44
C GLU A 90 -9.73 4.47 8.74
N LEU A 91 -9.21 5.62 9.17
CA LEU A 91 -9.65 6.93 8.67
C LEU A 91 -8.80 7.47 7.51
N THR A 92 -7.49 7.21 7.50
CA THR A 92 -6.59 7.85 6.54
C THR A 92 -6.63 7.15 5.17
N PRO A 93 -6.81 7.88 4.05
CA PRO A 93 -6.77 7.30 2.71
C PRO A 93 -5.41 6.68 2.36
N PRO A 94 -5.39 5.58 1.58
CA PRO A 94 -4.15 4.88 1.24
C PRO A 94 -3.14 5.75 0.48
N GLU A 95 -3.61 6.70 -0.33
CA GLU A 95 -2.77 7.66 -1.05
C GLU A 95 -1.97 8.54 -0.09
N ILE A 96 -2.65 9.05 0.96
CA ILE A 96 -2.03 9.89 1.98
C ILE A 96 -1.00 9.09 2.79
N LYS A 97 -1.34 7.86 3.17
CA LYS A 97 -0.39 6.94 3.84
C LYS A 97 0.86 6.71 3.00
N ALA A 98 0.68 6.41 1.70
CA ALA A 98 1.78 6.18 0.78
C ALA A 98 2.64 7.44 0.58
N ARG A 99 2.01 8.61 0.48
CA ARG A 99 2.70 9.90 0.34
C ARG A 99 3.51 10.27 1.57
N SER A 100 2.97 10.02 2.77
CA SER A 100 3.66 10.18 4.05
C SER A 100 4.89 9.29 4.16
N LEU A 101 4.77 8.00 3.83
CA LEU A 101 5.92 7.09 3.81
C LEU A 101 7.01 7.57 2.83
N LYS A 102 6.61 7.96 1.62
CA LYS A 102 7.53 8.48 0.60
C LYS A 102 8.28 9.73 1.09
N ALA A 103 7.59 10.59 1.84
CA ALA A 103 8.17 11.80 2.40
C ALA A 103 9.25 11.48 3.45
N VAL A 104 8.93 10.58 4.39
CA VAL A 104 9.88 10.07 5.39
C VAL A 104 11.12 9.48 4.72
N MET A 105 10.92 8.60 3.74
CA MET A 105 12.01 7.97 2.97
C MET A 105 12.86 8.99 2.21
N LYS A 106 12.27 10.08 1.74
CA LYS A 106 13.01 11.14 1.04
C LYS A 106 13.87 11.94 2.01
N LEU A 107 13.32 12.34 3.16
CA LEU A 107 14.03 13.13 4.16
C LEU A 107 15.16 12.35 4.84
N SER A 108 15.00 11.04 5.03
CA SER A 108 16.02 10.20 5.65
C SER A 108 17.29 10.03 4.82
N ARG A 109 17.24 10.29 3.51
CA ARG A 109 18.41 10.15 2.62
C ARG A 109 19.49 11.19 2.88
N ASN A 110 19.19 12.29 3.57
CA ASN A 110 20.17 13.32 3.90
C ASN A 110 20.29 13.53 5.42
N SER A 111 21.43 14.05 5.87
CA SER A 111 21.74 14.22 7.30
C SER A 111 20.79 15.19 8.01
N ARG A 112 20.39 16.27 7.32
CA ARG A 112 19.49 17.29 7.85
C ARG A 112 18.09 16.74 8.12
N GLY A 113 17.53 16.03 7.15
CA GLY A 113 16.24 15.38 7.25
C GLY A 113 16.24 14.27 8.30
N ARG A 114 17.31 13.46 8.42
CA ARG A 114 17.46 12.51 9.54
C ARG A 114 17.44 13.20 10.90
N LYS A 115 18.16 14.31 11.06
CA LYS A 115 18.16 15.08 12.32
C LYS A 115 16.75 15.61 12.63
N TRP A 116 16.07 16.14 11.63
CA TRP A 116 14.70 16.65 11.78
C TRP A 116 13.70 15.54 12.12
N LEU A 117 13.78 14.38 11.45
CA LEU A 117 12.96 13.20 11.77
C LEU A 117 13.20 12.70 13.21
N LYS A 118 14.43 12.76 13.72
CA LYS A 118 14.72 12.47 15.13
C LYS A 118 14.06 13.47 16.08
N THR A 119 14.01 14.75 15.71
CA THR A 119 13.32 15.79 16.50
C THR A 119 11.81 15.57 16.56
N LEU A 120 11.22 14.86 15.59
CA LEU A 120 9.83 14.41 15.71
C LEU A 120 9.63 13.40 16.85
N GLY A 121 10.67 12.80 17.43
CA GLY A 121 10.56 12.01 18.66
C GLY A 121 10.24 10.54 18.44
N ASP A 122 10.78 9.96 17.36
CA ASP A 122 10.70 8.52 17.14
C ASP A 122 12.07 8.00 16.69
N ASP A 123 12.77 7.30 17.58
CA ASP A 123 14.00 6.59 17.23
C ASP A 123 13.71 5.48 16.19
N ALA A 124 12.44 5.09 16.00
CA ALA A 124 12.01 4.14 14.99
C ALA A 124 11.93 4.73 13.56
N LEU A 125 11.85 6.06 13.39
CA LEU A 125 11.74 6.70 12.07
C LEU A 125 13.02 6.56 11.20
N PRO A 126 14.24 6.73 11.76
CA PRO A 126 15.48 6.37 11.09
C PRO A 126 15.59 4.86 10.79
N ASP A 127 15.16 4.00 11.71
CA ASP A 127 15.19 2.52 11.53
C ASP A 127 14.16 2.04 10.50
N LEU A 128 13.02 2.73 10.40
CA LEU A 128 12.06 2.59 9.31
C LEU A 128 12.69 2.91 7.97
N THR A 129 13.74 3.74 7.89
CA THR A 129 14.37 4.07 6.59
C THR A 129 15.51 3.12 6.23
N ALA A 130 16.12 2.47 7.22
CA ALA A 130 16.99 1.32 7.02
C ALA A 130 16.18 0.06 6.62
N SER A 131 14.98 -0.10 7.18
CA SER A 131 14.04 -1.18 6.85
C SER A 131 13.06 -0.86 5.70
N ALA A 132 12.94 0.39 5.28
CA ALA A 132 12.20 0.87 4.10
C ALA A 132 13.13 1.19 2.92
N GLN A 133 14.16 0.37 2.69
CA GLN A 133 14.28 -0.15 1.32
C GLN A 133 12.89 -0.72 0.97
N PRO A 134 12.28 -0.31 -0.15
CA PRO A 134 10.85 -0.44 -0.37
C PRO A 134 10.41 -1.87 -0.13
N SER A 135 9.80 -2.13 1.02
CA SER A 135 9.15 -3.40 1.27
C SER A 135 7.82 -3.25 0.52
N GLN A 136 7.66 -3.73 -0.70
CA GLN A 136 7.53 -5.14 -1.03
C GLN A 136 6.86 -5.99 0.06
N ARG A 137 6.54 -5.58 1.30
CA ARG A 137 6.01 -6.48 2.34
C ARG A 137 4.52 -6.73 2.17
N GLY A 138 3.75 -5.75 1.69
CA GLY A 138 2.35 -5.95 1.29
C GLY A 138 2.22 -6.76 -0.01
N MET A 139 3.08 -6.47 -0.98
CA MET A 139 3.21 -7.26 -2.22
C MET A 139 3.76 -8.65 -1.91
N TYR A 140 4.93 -8.83 -1.29
CA TYR A 140 5.43 -10.13 -0.79
C TYR A 140 4.42 -10.86 0.09
N LYS A 141 3.58 -10.24 0.92
CA LYS A 141 2.58 -11.02 1.67
C LYS A 141 1.49 -11.56 0.74
N ARG A 142 1.04 -10.77 -0.25
CA ARG A 142 0.08 -11.21 -1.29
C ARG A 142 0.71 -12.16 -2.32
N ASP A 143 1.92 -11.88 -2.78
CA ASP A 143 2.72 -12.66 -3.71
C ASP A 143 3.21 -13.96 -3.06
N LYS A 144 3.65 -13.95 -1.80
CA LYS A 144 3.99 -15.17 -1.05
C LYS A 144 2.75 -15.99 -0.73
N ALA A 145 1.60 -15.36 -0.45
CA ALA A 145 0.34 -16.09 -0.34
C ALA A 145 -0.01 -16.74 -1.69
N ARG A 146 0.10 -16.01 -2.80
CA ARG A 146 -0.13 -16.51 -4.17
C ARG A 146 0.85 -17.63 -4.54
N GLU A 147 2.13 -17.50 -4.21
CA GLU A 147 3.16 -18.52 -4.39
C GLU A 147 2.89 -19.76 -3.53
N ASN A 148 2.49 -19.59 -2.27
CA ASN A 148 2.16 -20.71 -1.38
C ASN A 148 0.93 -21.46 -1.87
N THR A 149 -0.12 -20.75 -2.32
CA THR A 149 -1.30 -21.37 -2.95
C THR A 149 -0.90 -22.10 -4.23
N ALA A 150 -0.04 -21.50 -5.06
CA ALA A 150 0.45 -22.15 -6.28
C ALA A 150 1.26 -23.42 -5.98
N ARG A 151 2.11 -23.41 -4.95
CA ARG A 151 2.85 -24.60 -4.47
C ARG A 151 1.91 -25.70 -4.00
N LEU A 152 0.87 -25.35 -3.23
CA LEU A 152 -0.14 -26.30 -2.80
C LEU A 152 -0.86 -26.91 -4.01
N CYS A 153 -1.30 -26.10 -4.97
CA CYS A 153 -1.93 -26.58 -6.19
C CYS A 153 -1.01 -27.50 -7.00
N TRP A 154 0.28 -27.18 -7.09
CA TRP A 154 1.25 -28.03 -7.75
C TRP A 154 1.41 -29.38 -7.04
N LEU A 155 1.55 -29.40 -5.71
CA LEU A 155 1.61 -30.63 -4.91
C LEU A 155 0.36 -31.49 -5.05
N LEU A 156 -0.83 -30.88 -5.10
CA LEU A 156 -2.08 -31.60 -5.36
C LEU A 156 -2.08 -32.27 -6.75
N VAL A 157 -1.52 -31.61 -7.76
CA VAL A 157 -1.35 -32.21 -9.10
C VAL A 157 -0.33 -33.35 -9.07
N GLN A 158 0.77 -33.22 -8.32
CA GLN A 158 1.75 -34.30 -8.16
C GLN A 158 1.13 -35.52 -7.49
N LEU A 159 0.44 -35.32 -6.37
CA LEU A 159 -0.28 -36.37 -5.67
C LEU A 159 -1.31 -37.04 -6.60
N LEU A 160 -2.06 -36.26 -7.38
CA LEU A 160 -2.99 -36.82 -8.36
C LEU A 160 -2.28 -37.69 -9.40
N VAL A 161 -1.11 -37.29 -9.89
CA VAL A 161 -0.33 -38.05 -10.86
C VAL A 161 0.19 -39.36 -10.27
N GLU A 162 0.69 -39.32 -9.03
CA GLU A 162 1.17 -40.48 -8.28
C GLU A 162 0.05 -41.48 -7.99
N GLU A 163 -1.08 -41.00 -7.45
CA GLU A 163 -2.23 -41.84 -7.07
C GLU A 163 -3.00 -42.40 -8.27
N THR A 164 -2.84 -41.81 -9.46
CA THR A 164 -3.53 -42.27 -10.68
C THR A 164 -2.63 -43.03 -11.66
N ASP A 165 -1.46 -43.48 -11.19
CA ASP A 165 -0.49 -44.27 -11.96
C ASP A 165 -0.19 -43.64 -13.34
N GLY A 166 0.02 -42.32 -13.34
CA GLY A 166 0.40 -41.58 -14.55
C GLY A 166 -0.74 -41.27 -15.54
N ARG A 167 -2.01 -41.54 -15.21
CA ARG A 167 -3.17 -41.22 -16.07
C ARG A 167 -3.25 -39.72 -16.42
N TYR A 168 -2.73 -38.87 -15.55
CA TYR A 168 -2.65 -37.41 -15.74
C TYR A 168 -1.24 -36.92 -16.06
N GLY A 169 -0.40 -37.75 -16.69
CA GLY A 169 0.97 -37.41 -17.09
C GLY A 169 2.00 -37.92 -16.08
N THR A 170 3.19 -37.34 -16.07
CA THR A 170 4.25 -37.70 -15.12
C THR A 170 4.54 -36.54 -14.16
N SER A 171 5.23 -36.83 -13.06
CA SER A 171 5.61 -35.80 -12.07
C SER A 171 6.31 -34.58 -12.72
N ASP A 172 7.21 -34.84 -13.65
CA ASP A 172 7.93 -33.81 -14.41
C ASP A 172 7.11 -33.10 -15.48
N LYS A 173 6.09 -33.78 -16.02
CA LYS A 173 5.27 -33.31 -17.15
C LYS A 173 3.81 -33.75 -16.98
N PRO A 174 3.06 -33.08 -16.10
CA PRO A 174 1.63 -33.36 -15.95
C PRO A 174 0.90 -33.02 -17.25
N ALA A 175 -0.16 -33.77 -17.54
CA ALA A 175 -1.06 -33.57 -18.67
C ALA A 175 -1.99 -32.37 -18.40
N SER A 176 -1.41 -31.17 -18.27
CA SER A 176 -2.08 -29.93 -17.83
C SER A 176 -3.38 -29.64 -18.57
N ASP A 177 -3.44 -29.88 -19.88
CA ASP A 177 -4.66 -29.67 -20.69
C ASP A 177 -5.79 -30.64 -20.38
N ARG A 178 -5.46 -31.87 -19.98
CA ARG A 178 -6.46 -32.86 -19.54
C ARG A 178 -6.99 -32.50 -18.16
N ILE A 179 -6.09 -32.08 -17.26
CA ILE A 179 -6.43 -31.65 -15.90
C ILE A 179 -7.33 -30.41 -15.95
N LEU A 180 -6.95 -29.38 -16.72
CA LEU A 180 -7.73 -28.15 -16.85
C LEU A 180 -9.15 -28.41 -17.40
N ARG A 181 -9.29 -29.29 -18.40
CA ARG A 181 -10.61 -29.67 -18.91
C ARG A 181 -11.48 -30.34 -17.85
N LYS A 182 -10.91 -31.22 -17.03
CA LYS A 182 -11.63 -31.88 -15.93
C LYS A 182 -12.01 -30.91 -14.82
N LEU A 183 -11.12 -29.95 -14.48
CA LEU A 183 -11.43 -28.90 -13.51
C LEU A 183 -12.58 -28.00 -13.98
N LYS A 184 -12.62 -27.63 -15.26
CA LYS A 184 -13.75 -26.87 -15.82
C LYS A 184 -15.07 -27.63 -15.77
N ALA A 185 -15.04 -28.92 -16.12
CA ALA A 185 -16.23 -29.76 -16.03
C ALA A 185 -16.72 -29.92 -14.58
N LEU A 186 -15.79 -30.07 -13.63
CA LEU A 186 -16.11 -30.15 -12.20
C LEU A 186 -16.66 -28.83 -11.65
N ALA A 187 -16.09 -27.69 -12.04
CA ALA A 187 -16.60 -26.37 -11.65
C ALA A 187 -18.03 -26.17 -12.18
N GLN A 188 -18.30 -26.60 -13.41
CA GLN A 188 -19.64 -26.56 -14.00
C GLN A 188 -20.62 -27.48 -13.26
N GLU A 189 -20.22 -28.71 -12.92
CA GLU A 189 -21.05 -29.66 -12.16
C GLU A 189 -21.35 -29.15 -10.73
N ARG A 190 -20.43 -28.39 -10.14
CA ARG A 190 -20.53 -27.85 -8.78
C ARG A 190 -21.03 -26.41 -8.72
N GLU A 191 -21.46 -25.85 -9.84
CA GLU A 191 -21.95 -24.46 -9.97
C GLU A 191 -20.94 -23.41 -9.45
N LEU A 192 -19.64 -23.67 -9.58
CA LEU A 192 -18.57 -22.75 -9.18
C LEU A 192 -18.23 -21.77 -10.31
N PRO A 193 -17.88 -20.51 -9.99
CA PRO A 193 -17.42 -19.55 -10.98
C PRO A 193 -16.24 -20.08 -11.80
N SER A 194 -16.26 -19.82 -13.11
CA SER A 194 -15.15 -20.18 -14.00
C SER A 194 -13.98 -19.20 -13.95
N ASP A 195 -14.10 -18.12 -13.18
CA ASP A 195 -13.07 -17.11 -13.03
C ASP A 195 -11.80 -17.73 -12.44
N GLY A 196 -10.66 -17.48 -13.09
CA GLY A 196 -9.38 -18.10 -12.72
C GLY A 196 -9.10 -19.47 -13.35
N LEU A 197 -10.06 -20.09 -14.04
CA LEU A 197 -9.85 -21.34 -14.82
C LEU A 197 -9.44 -21.08 -16.28
N GLY A 198 -8.89 -19.89 -16.56
CA GLY A 198 -8.29 -19.58 -17.86
C GLY A 198 -7.06 -20.44 -18.13
N ARG A 199 -6.80 -20.77 -19.41
CA ARG A 199 -5.59 -21.52 -19.79
C ARG A 199 -4.33 -20.78 -19.31
N GLY A 200 -4.20 -19.49 -19.59
CA GLY A 200 -3.07 -18.68 -19.11
C GLY A 200 -2.87 -18.73 -17.59
N THR A 201 -3.94 -18.52 -16.83
CA THR A 201 -3.92 -18.53 -15.36
C THR A 201 -3.51 -19.89 -14.79
N PHE A 202 -4.07 -20.97 -15.32
CA PHE A 202 -3.74 -22.32 -14.86
C PHE A 202 -2.27 -22.67 -15.10
N TYR A 203 -1.74 -22.36 -16.28
CA TYR A 203 -0.34 -22.60 -16.60
C TYR A 203 0.60 -21.73 -15.77
N GLU A 204 0.22 -20.48 -15.50
CA GLU A 204 0.96 -19.58 -14.61
C GLU A 204 1.04 -20.14 -13.18
N VAL A 205 -0.08 -20.64 -12.63
CA VAL A 205 -0.14 -21.25 -11.29
C VAL A 205 0.76 -22.48 -11.20
N LEU A 206 0.71 -23.38 -12.20
CA LEU A 206 1.60 -24.55 -12.22
C LEU A 206 3.08 -24.15 -12.34
N GLY A 207 3.38 -23.11 -13.14
CA GLY A 207 4.73 -22.58 -13.30
C GLY A 207 5.26 -21.96 -11.99
N MET A 208 4.44 -21.18 -11.30
CA MET A 208 4.78 -20.61 -9.99
C MET A 208 4.99 -21.68 -8.92
N GLY A 209 4.11 -22.69 -8.87
CA GLY A 209 4.17 -23.76 -7.87
C GLY A 209 5.39 -24.66 -8.00
N ARG A 210 5.87 -24.91 -9.22
CA ARG A 210 7.10 -25.70 -9.48
C ARG A 210 8.37 -24.99 -8.99
N GLY A 211 8.33 -23.67 -8.82
CA GLY A 211 9.49 -22.85 -8.47
C GLY A 211 10.48 -22.67 -9.64
N LYS A 212 11.32 -21.63 -9.57
CA LYS A 212 12.49 -21.51 -10.47
C LYS A 212 13.52 -22.54 -10.01
N LYS A 213 13.97 -23.42 -10.92
CA LYS A 213 15.17 -24.23 -10.70
C LYS A 213 16.35 -23.27 -10.49
N THR A 214 16.83 -23.17 -9.25
CA THR A 214 18.17 -22.67 -8.93
C THR A 214 19.21 -23.72 -9.28
#